data_AF-A0A2J6QC90-F1
#
_entry.id   AF-A0A2J6QC90-F1
#
_cell.length_a   1.000
_cell.length_b   1.000
_cell.length_c   1.000
_cell.angle_alpha   90.00
_cell.angle_beta   90.00
_cell.angle_gamma   90.00
#
_symmetry.space_group_name_H-M   'P 1'
#
loop_
_entity.id
_entity.type
_entity.pdbx_description
1 polymer ?
#
loop_
_entity_poly.entity_id
_entity_poly.type
_entity_poly.pdbx_seq_one_letter_code
_entity_poly.pdbx_strand_id
1 'polypeptide(L)'
;MYRDHLPLTALPAWCKLNDVNFLDSKVEDLGGSKGFGLITERSLNSKETFDIPTLLTIPRDLILSGEAVEEHAKADGAFRQLIEAAGGKSLRGDVMLYLLMQVTIGSPDRGMNVGLSTAWTAYVKMMPGVVPVPTMWCEEERILLLGTSLEMAVNAKLAALQREFETLREQTASIVWCEKCWWDDDALEFRDWILVDAWYRSRSLELPDIGQCMVPVLDMVNHSSQANAYYEHISSNGVSLLMRPDKLLEVGSEITISYGDIKSEAEMLFSYGFIDQQSINKSLALTLEPFPDDPFGKAKAAAFGGPPVLRISVEQDDVQWECPFLYFMLLNEEDGLEFRMLQQTDGTRSQLKVFWQGSDVTDATNTFESLISNHPLNDLFKLRAMALLQDRLRQQLERLYESEEEVQLVADTPLVGLHQRSNAMLLRKSEKLTLEKAFAAADMQKNELLDSKVVLHYLGRTGDEEPEEETTNHEEVEEDFS
;
A
#
# COMPACT_ATOMS: atom_id res chain seq x y z
N MET A 1 -13.98 -2.93 -23.54
CA MET A 1 -15.30 -2.29 -23.70
C MET A 1 -15.16 -0.96 -24.43
N TYR A 2 -15.87 -0.78 -25.55
CA TYR A 2 -15.89 0.52 -26.22
C TYR A 2 -16.51 1.57 -25.28
N ARG A 3 -15.85 2.72 -25.15
CA ARG A 3 -16.28 3.82 -24.29
C ARG A 3 -16.29 5.10 -25.10
N ASP A 4 -17.42 5.79 -25.11
CA ASP A 4 -17.47 7.16 -25.61
C ASP A 4 -16.61 8.05 -24.71
N HIS A 5 -15.66 8.76 -25.31
CA HIS A 5 -14.84 9.73 -24.60
C HIS A 5 -15.41 11.13 -24.79
N LEU A 6 -15.68 11.80 -23.68
CA LEU A 6 -15.97 13.23 -23.68
C LEU A 6 -14.68 14.01 -23.42
N PRO A 7 -14.39 15.07 -24.19
CA PRO A 7 -13.26 15.93 -23.89
C PRO A 7 -13.50 16.65 -22.56
N LEU A 8 -12.43 16.93 -21.81
CA LEU A 8 -12.53 17.66 -20.54
C LEU A 8 -13.06 19.10 -20.69
N THR A 9 -13.13 19.63 -21.92
CA THR A 9 -13.86 20.88 -22.22
C THR A 9 -15.36 20.77 -21.94
N ALA A 10 -15.92 19.57 -21.78
CA ALA A 10 -17.29 19.33 -21.33
C ALA A 10 -17.48 19.46 -19.80
N LEU A 11 -16.37 19.44 -19.04
CA LEU A 11 -16.42 19.45 -17.57
C LEU A 11 -17.17 20.65 -17.00
N PRO A 12 -16.98 21.91 -17.47
CA PRO A 12 -17.73 23.05 -16.94
C PRO A 12 -19.26 22.90 -17.08
N ALA A 13 -19.71 22.33 -18.21
CA ALA A 13 -21.14 22.07 -18.43
C ALA A 13 -21.66 20.96 -17.51
N TRP A 14 -20.86 19.90 -17.31
CA TRP A 14 -21.17 18.84 -16.36
C TRP A 14 -21.22 19.37 -14.92
N CYS A 15 -20.26 20.19 -14.50
CA CYS A 15 -20.25 20.79 -13.16
C CYS A 15 -21.48 21.66 -12.91
N LYS A 16 -21.84 22.51 -13.88
CA LYS A 16 -23.04 23.35 -13.80
C LYS A 16 -24.35 22.56 -13.69
N LEU A 17 -24.44 21.42 -14.38
CA LEU A 17 -25.63 20.56 -14.33
C LEU A 17 -25.76 19.82 -12.98
N ASN A 18 -24.64 19.60 -12.30
CA ASN A 18 -24.56 18.80 -11.08
C ASN A 18 -24.19 19.65 -9.84
N ASP A 19 -24.41 20.96 -9.90
CA ASP A 19 -24.20 21.90 -8.80
C ASP A 19 -22.78 21.88 -8.18
N VAL A 20 -21.76 21.53 -8.98
CA VAL A 20 -20.34 21.66 -8.59
C VAL A 20 -19.88 23.08 -8.87
N ASN A 21 -19.48 23.81 -7.82
CA ASN A 21 -19.07 25.20 -7.95
C ASN A 21 -17.57 25.37 -7.71
N PHE A 22 -16.87 25.81 -8.75
CA PHE A 22 -15.52 26.35 -8.59
C PHE A 22 -15.61 27.80 -8.10
N LEU A 23 -14.75 28.13 -7.15
CA LEU A 23 -14.64 29.45 -6.54
C LEU A 23 -13.20 29.91 -6.74
N ASP A 24 -13.02 30.91 -7.60
CA ASP A 24 -11.71 31.47 -7.96
C ASP A 24 -10.69 30.41 -8.41
N SER A 25 -11.19 29.31 -8.98
CA SER A 25 -10.39 28.19 -9.44
C SER A 25 -11.00 27.57 -10.71
N LYS A 26 -10.18 26.82 -11.45
CA LYS A 26 -10.63 26.06 -12.62
C LYS A 26 -9.71 24.87 -12.85
N VAL A 27 -10.18 23.91 -13.64
CA VAL A 27 -9.33 22.82 -14.15
C VAL A 27 -8.56 23.29 -15.38
N GLU A 28 -7.27 22.97 -15.45
CA GLU A 28 -6.39 23.28 -16.57
C GLU A 28 -5.45 22.11 -16.87
N ASP A 29 -5.04 21.98 -18.13
CA ASP A 29 -3.99 21.04 -18.54
C ASP A 29 -2.62 21.65 -18.19
N LEU A 30 -1.96 21.07 -17.20
CA LEU A 30 -0.63 21.51 -16.73
C LEU A 30 0.50 20.89 -17.56
N GLY A 31 0.16 19.99 -18.50
CA GLY A 31 1.10 19.31 -19.37
C GLY A 31 2.04 18.34 -18.65
N GLY A 32 2.92 17.73 -19.45
CA GLY A 32 3.96 16.82 -18.97
C GLY A 32 3.39 15.66 -18.15
N SER A 33 4.04 15.36 -17.02
CA SER A 33 3.63 14.29 -16.10
C SER A 33 2.56 14.69 -15.09
N LYS A 34 2.18 15.97 -15.02
CA LYS A 34 1.14 16.46 -14.09
C LYS A 34 -0.27 16.24 -14.64
N GLY A 35 -0.42 16.27 -15.97
CA GLY A 35 -1.73 16.17 -16.60
C GLY A 35 -2.64 17.32 -16.18
N PHE A 36 -3.91 17.01 -15.97
CA PHE A 36 -4.89 18.00 -15.51
C PHE A 36 -4.74 18.27 -14.01
N GLY A 37 -4.93 19.53 -13.63
CA GLY A 37 -4.95 19.96 -12.24
C GLY A 37 -5.85 21.17 -12.04
N LEU A 38 -6.05 21.58 -10.79
CA LEU A 38 -6.75 22.81 -10.47
C LEU A 38 -5.76 23.97 -10.37
N ILE A 39 -6.14 25.14 -10.87
CA ILE A 39 -5.38 26.38 -10.71
C ILE A 39 -6.26 27.51 -10.20
N THR A 40 -5.65 28.52 -9.59
CA THR A 40 -6.34 29.75 -9.15
C THR A 40 -6.60 30.71 -10.31
N GLU A 41 -7.81 31.27 -10.40
CA GLU A 41 -8.18 32.27 -11.43
C GLU A 41 -7.84 33.72 -11.03
N ARG A 42 -7.53 33.95 -9.74
CA ARG A 42 -7.02 35.22 -9.22
C ARG A 42 -6.07 34.99 -8.06
N SER A 43 -5.35 36.02 -7.62
CA SER A 43 -4.53 35.92 -6.42
C SER A 43 -5.42 35.74 -5.18
N LEU A 44 -5.07 34.78 -4.33
CA LEU A 44 -5.76 34.41 -3.10
C LEU A 44 -4.84 34.52 -1.90
N ASN A 45 -5.37 34.99 -0.78
CA ASN A 45 -4.63 35.19 0.46
C ASN A 45 -5.40 34.57 1.63
N SER A 46 -4.74 33.70 2.38
CA SER A 46 -5.24 33.12 3.64
C SER A 46 -4.37 33.50 4.85
N LYS A 47 -3.45 34.47 4.70
CA LYS A 47 -2.67 35.03 5.80
C LYS A 47 -3.51 36.05 6.56
N GLU A 48 -3.57 35.89 7.87
CA GLU A 48 -4.21 36.86 8.79
C GLU A 48 -5.69 37.14 8.46
N THR A 49 -6.36 36.22 7.76
CA THR A 49 -7.79 36.32 7.41
C THR A 49 -8.64 35.46 8.33
N PHE A 50 -9.80 35.96 8.74
CA PHE A 50 -10.77 35.18 9.51
C PHE A 50 -11.48 34.10 8.68
N ASP A 51 -11.68 34.35 7.38
CA ASP A 51 -12.35 33.43 6.46
C ASP A 51 -11.34 32.81 5.50
N ILE A 52 -11.25 31.49 5.51
CA ILE A 52 -10.40 30.73 4.59
C ILE A 52 -11.09 30.65 3.21
N PRO A 53 -10.40 30.99 2.10
CA PRO A 53 -10.97 30.87 0.77
C PRO A 53 -11.43 29.44 0.46
N THR A 54 -12.71 29.30 0.11
CA THR A 54 -13.23 28.07 -0.51
C THR A 54 -12.91 28.09 -1.99
N LEU A 55 -12.40 26.98 -2.49
CA LEU A 55 -11.90 26.82 -3.86
C LEU A 55 -12.86 25.99 -4.72
N LEU A 56 -13.52 25.01 -4.12
CA LEU A 56 -14.44 24.08 -4.80
C LEU A 56 -15.50 23.60 -3.81
N THR A 57 -16.74 23.46 -4.26
CA THR A 57 -17.83 22.83 -3.51
C THR A 57 -18.49 21.75 -4.36
N ILE A 58 -18.74 20.60 -3.76
CA ILE A 58 -19.25 19.40 -4.44
C ILE A 58 -20.41 18.84 -3.61
N PRO A 59 -21.62 18.70 -4.19
CA PRO A 59 -22.77 18.16 -3.50
C PRO A 59 -22.58 16.71 -3.04
N ARG A 60 -23.26 16.34 -1.94
CA ARG A 60 -23.20 14.99 -1.37
C ARG A 60 -23.64 13.91 -2.36
N ASP A 61 -24.63 14.19 -3.20
CA ASP A 61 -25.21 13.23 -4.14
C ASP A 61 -24.23 12.78 -5.25
N LEU A 62 -23.09 13.46 -5.39
CA LEU A 62 -22.04 13.06 -6.32
C LEU A 62 -20.97 12.15 -5.70
N ILE A 63 -20.92 12.07 -4.37
CA ILE A 63 -19.93 11.28 -3.65
C ILE A 63 -20.27 9.80 -3.83
N LEU A 64 -19.34 9.06 -4.44
CA LEU A 64 -19.47 7.62 -4.61
C LEU A 64 -18.90 6.92 -3.38
N SER A 65 -19.75 6.72 -2.38
CA SER A 65 -19.49 6.01 -1.13
C SER A 65 -20.22 4.65 -1.08
N GLY A 66 -20.01 3.88 -0.01
CA GLY A 66 -20.78 2.65 0.23
C GLY A 66 -22.28 2.91 0.30
N GLU A 67 -22.69 3.97 1.02
CA GLU A 67 -24.09 4.41 1.08
C GLU A 67 -24.65 4.73 -0.31
N ALA A 68 -23.89 5.44 -1.15
CA ALA A 68 -24.33 5.76 -2.51
C ALA A 68 -24.53 4.52 -3.38
N VAL A 69 -23.66 3.50 -3.24
CA VAL A 69 -23.79 2.22 -3.94
C VAL A 69 -25.03 1.45 -3.47
N GLU A 70 -25.26 1.40 -2.16
CA GLU A 70 -26.45 0.75 -1.58
C GLU A 70 -27.76 1.43 -2.03
N GLU A 71 -27.82 2.77 -1.99
CA GLU A 71 -28.99 3.52 -2.46
C GLU A 71 -29.21 3.33 -3.96
N HIS A 72 -28.15 3.30 -4.77
CA HIS A 72 -28.28 3.01 -6.20
C HIS A 72 -28.83 1.61 -6.47
N ALA A 73 -28.41 0.60 -5.70
CA ALA A 73 -28.95 -0.76 -5.81
C ALA A 73 -30.44 -0.86 -5.43
N LYS A 74 -30.96 0.06 -4.59
CA LYS A 74 -32.40 0.14 -4.32
C LYS A 74 -33.18 0.74 -5.50
N ALA A 75 -32.58 1.69 -6.21
CA ALA A 75 -33.21 2.42 -7.31
C ALA A 75 -33.10 1.69 -8.67
N ASP A 76 -32.00 0.97 -8.92
CA ASP A 76 -31.70 0.31 -10.20
C ASP A 76 -31.79 -1.21 -10.06
N GLY A 77 -32.82 -1.81 -10.67
CA GLY A 77 -33.04 -3.26 -10.63
C GLY A 77 -31.97 -4.08 -11.36
N ALA A 78 -31.32 -3.55 -12.40
CA ALA A 78 -30.25 -4.25 -13.10
C ALA A 78 -28.96 -4.22 -12.27
N PHE A 79 -28.64 -3.07 -11.67
CA PHE A 79 -27.51 -2.95 -10.75
C PHE A 79 -27.72 -3.80 -9.49
N ARG A 80 -28.94 -3.88 -8.97
CA ARG A 80 -29.28 -4.78 -7.86
C ARG A 80 -28.97 -6.24 -8.18
N GLN A 81 -29.36 -6.72 -9.37
CA GLN A 81 -29.03 -8.08 -9.82
C GLN A 81 -27.51 -8.31 -9.87
N LEU A 82 -26.75 -7.30 -10.30
CA LEU A 82 -25.29 -7.37 -10.32
C LEU A 82 -24.69 -7.50 -8.92
N ILE A 83 -25.13 -6.66 -7.98
CA ILE A 83 -24.64 -6.68 -6.59
C ILE A 83 -25.04 -7.99 -5.90
N GLU A 84 -26.28 -8.47 -6.10
CA GLU A 84 -26.75 -9.75 -5.56
C GLU A 84 -25.91 -10.94 -6.07
N ALA A 85 -25.41 -10.88 -7.31
CA ALA A 85 -24.62 -11.96 -7.91
C ALA A 85 -23.11 -11.89 -7.59
N ALA A 86 -22.52 -10.70 -7.67
CA ALA A 86 -21.06 -10.52 -7.65
C ALA A 86 -20.55 -9.53 -6.59
N GLY A 87 -21.42 -8.78 -5.94
CA GLY A 87 -21.09 -7.76 -4.94
C GLY A 87 -21.06 -8.27 -3.50
N GLY A 88 -21.02 -7.34 -2.54
CA GLY A 88 -21.12 -7.58 -1.09
C GLY A 88 -19.86 -8.14 -0.44
N LYS A 89 -18.77 -8.34 -1.19
CA LYS A 89 -17.49 -8.85 -0.68
C LYS A 89 -16.62 -7.75 -0.08
N SER A 90 -16.66 -6.56 -0.66
CA SER A 90 -15.88 -5.39 -0.21
C SER A 90 -16.41 -4.13 -0.87
N LEU A 91 -16.26 -2.98 -0.18
CA LEU A 91 -16.61 -1.66 -0.72
C LEU A 91 -15.92 -1.38 -2.07
N ARG A 92 -14.62 -1.69 -2.18
CA ARG A 92 -13.87 -1.57 -3.45
C ARG A 92 -14.59 -2.31 -4.57
N GLY A 93 -14.92 -3.58 -4.35
CA GLY A 93 -15.58 -4.41 -5.35
C GLY A 93 -16.92 -3.81 -5.79
N ASP A 94 -17.73 -3.36 -4.84
CA ASP A 94 -19.06 -2.81 -5.12
C ASP A 94 -18.98 -1.46 -5.87
N VAL A 95 -18.01 -0.61 -5.53
CA VAL A 95 -17.73 0.63 -6.27
C VAL A 95 -17.21 0.33 -7.68
N MET A 96 -16.35 -0.66 -7.85
CA MET A 96 -15.89 -1.07 -9.19
C MET A 96 -17.04 -1.59 -10.05
N LEU A 97 -17.95 -2.38 -9.49
CA LEU A 97 -19.17 -2.83 -10.17
C LEU A 97 -20.06 -1.64 -10.56
N TYR A 98 -20.22 -0.66 -9.68
CA TYR A 98 -20.94 0.58 -9.98
C TYR A 98 -20.30 1.32 -11.16
N LEU A 99 -18.99 1.58 -11.12
CA LEU A 99 -18.28 2.28 -12.19
C LEU A 99 -18.39 1.53 -13.52
N LEU A 100 -18.24 0.20 -13.51
CA LEU A 100 -18.41 -0.64 -14.68
C LEU A 100 -19.84 -0.56 -15.24
N MET A 101 -20.85 -0.52 -14.37
CA MET A 101 -22.24 -0.31 -14.77
C MET A 101 -22.42 1.08 -15.42
N GLN A 102 -21.84 2.14 -14.85
CA GLN A 102 -21.92 3.48 -15.41
C GLN A 102 -21.22 3.58 -16.79
N VAL A 103 -20.08 2.90 -16.96
CA VAL A 103 -19.45 2.74 -18.29
C VAL A 103 -20.38 1.96 -19.22
N THR A 104 -21.06 0.94 -18.71
CA THR A 104 -22.01 0.12 -19.48
C THR A 104 -23.16 0.94 -20.04
N ILE A 105 -23.83 1.70 -19.18
CA ILE A 105 -24.92 2.62 -19.53
C ILE A 105 -24.44 3.68 -20.53
N GLY A 106 -23.20 4.17 -20.35
CA GLY A 106 -22.63 5.24 -21.16
C GLY A 106 -22.20 4.85 -22.57
N SER A 107 -22.00 3.56 -22.88
CA SER A 107 -21.50 3.17 -24.22
C SER A 107 -22.60 2.95 -25.24
N PRO A 108 -22.38 3.36 -26.50
CA PRO A 108 -23.32 3.13 -27.59
C PRO A 108 -23.35 1.65 -28.01
N ASP A 109 -24.44 1.27 -28.69
CA ASP A 109 -24.53 0.07 -29.54
C ASP A 109 -24.52 -1.31 -28.85
N ARG A 110 -25.10 -1.42 -27.65
CA ARG A 110 -25.21 -2.72 -26.92
C ARG A 110 -26.46 -3.54 -27.24
N GLY A 111 -27.27 -3.08 -28.20
CA GLY A 111 -28.56 -3.71 -28.53
C GLY A 111 -29.57 -3.78 -27.38
N MET A 112 -29.29 -3.16 -26.22
CA MET A 112 -30.16 -3.13 -25.05
C MET A 112 -29.87 -1.92 -24.15
N ASN A 113 -30.92 -1.26 -23.68
CA ASN A 113 -30.83 -0.26 -22.63
C ASN A 113 -30.89 -0.97 -21.27
N VAL A 114 -29.88 -0.73 -20.44
CA VAL A 114 -29.77 -1.32 -19.11
C VAL A 114 -29.42 -0.23 -18.10
N GLY A 115 -29.93 -0.38 -16.88
CA GLY A 115 -29.61 0.48 -15.75
C GLY A 115 -30.15 1.91 -15.79
N LEU A 116 -29.86 2.65 -14.72
CA LEU A 116 -30.24 4.03 -14.49
C LEU A 116 -29.04 4.94 -14.70
N SER A 117 -29.16 5.85 -15.67
CA SER A 117 -28.16 6.89 -15.90
C SER A 117 -28.10 7.89 -14.73
N THR A 118 -26.89 8.29 -14.36
CA THR A 118 -26.60 9.23 -13.28
C THR A 118 -25.57 10.28 -13.73
N ALA A 119 -25.23 11.23 -12.86
CA ALA A 119 -24.11 12.14 -13.08
C ALA A 119 -22.80 11.39 -13.44
N TRP A 120 -22.61 10.21 -12.83
CA TRP A 120 -21.44 9.36 -13.06
C TRP A 120 -21.40 8.76 -14.47
N THR A 121 -22.55 8.51 -15.12
CA THR A 121 -22.59 8.01 -16.51
C THR A 121 -21.89 8.97 -17.47
N ALA A 122 -22.02 10.28 -17.25
CA ALA A 122 -21.30 11.29 -18.03
C ALA A 122 -19.86 11.49 -17.51
N TYR A 123 -19.65 11.43 -16.20
CA TYR A 123 -18.32 11.62 -15.59
C TYR A 123 -17.31 10.55 -16.05
N VAL A 124 -17.72 9.28 -16.08
CA VAL A 124 -16.86 8.16 -16.53
C VAL A 124 -16.43 8.31 -17.99
N LYS A 125 -17.11 9.12 -18.82
CA LYS A 125 -16.67 9.43 -20.19
C LYS A 125 -15.51 10.44 -20.24
N MET A 126 -15.35 11.25 -19.20
CA MET A 126 -14.25 12.22 -19.05
C MET A 126 -13.04 11.64 -18.30
N MET A 127 -13.21 10.49 -17.63
CA MET A 127 -12.12 9.78 -16.93
C MET A 127 -11.07 9.26 -17.92
N PRO A 128 -9.77 9.22 -17.54
CA PRO A 128 -8.70 8.82 -18.45
C PRO A 128 -8.86 7.37 -18.92
N GLY A 129 -8.46 7.08 -20.16
CA GLY A 129 -8.44 5.69 -20.69
C GLY A 129 -7.25 4.86 -20.25
N VAL A 130 -6.21 5.52 -19.76
CA VAL A 130 -5.02 4.90 -19.18
C VAL A 130 -4.65 5.67 -17.94
N VAL A 131 -4.44 4.96 -16.83
CA VAL A 131 -3.88 5.51 -15.61
C VAL A 131 -2.44 5.01 -15.51
N PRO A 132 -1.43 5.86 -15.22
CA PRO A 132 -0.02 5.47 -15.27
C PRO A 132 0.43 4.55 -14.11
N VAL A 133 -0.50 3.79 -13.51
CA VAL A 133 -0.18 2.81 -12.47
C VAL A 133 0.43 1.53 -13.08
N PRO A 134 1.37 0.86 -12.39
CA PRO A 134 2.05 -0.33 -12.88
C PRO A 134 1.17 -1.49 -13.38
N THR A 135 -0.05 -1.64 -12.86
CA THR A 135 -0.99 -2.67 -13.33
C THR A 135 -1.51 -2.41 -14.74
N MET A 136 -1.38 -1.18 -15.26
CA MET A 136 -1.75 -0.80 -16.62
C MET A 136 -0.55 -0.66 -17.56
N TRP A 137 0.67 -0.83 -17.07
CA TRP A 137 1.88 -0.78 -17.89
C TRP A 137 1.92 -1.97 -18.87
N CYS A 138 2.57 -1.79 -20.02
CA CYS A 138 2.79 -2.91 -20.94
C CYS A 138 3.81 -3.92 -20.37
N GLU A 139 4.02 -5.04 -21.07
CA GLU A 139 4.97 -6.07 -20.64
C GLU A 139 6.39 -5.50 -20.55
N GLU A 140 6.81 -4.73 -21.53
CA GLU A 140 8.13 -4.11 -21.61
C GLU A 140 8.35 -3.06 -20.51
N GLU A 141 7.32 -2.26 -20.20
CA GLU A 141 7.38 -1.31 -19.09
C GLU A 141 7.48 -2.01 -17.73
N ARG A 142 6.82 -3.16 -17.56
CA ARG A 142 6.91 -3.94 -16.31
C ARG A 142 8.26 -4.60 -16.09
N ILE A 143 9.04 -4.87 -17.14
CA ILE A 143 10.44 -5.33 -17.02
C ILE A 143 11.26 -4.35 -16.19
N LEU A 144 10.97 -3.05 -16.26
CA LEU A 144 11.68 -2.02 -15.48
C LEU A 144 11.54 -2.19 -13.96
N LEU A 145 10.53 -2.95 -13.51
CA LEU A 145 10.28 -3.22 -12.09
C LEU A 145 11.00 -4.45 -11.57
N LEU A 146 11.65 -5.26 -12.42
CA LEU A 146 12.38 -6.46 -11.99
C LEU A 146 13.36 -6.14 -10.85
N GLY A 147 13.35 -6.91 -9.79
CA GLY A 147 14.18 -6.72 -8.61
C GLY A 147 13.76 -5.59 -7.67
N THR A 148 12.79 -4.75 -8.01
CA THR A 148 12.24 -3.73 -7.09
C THR A 148 11.26 -4.34 -6.10
N SER A 149 10.89 -3.59 -5.05
CA SER A 149 9.80 -3.98 -4.15
C SER A 149 8.44 -4.12 -4.83
N LEU A 150 8.25 -3.44 -5.97
CA LEU A 150 6.99 -3.47 -6.71
C LEU A 150 6.82 -4.68 -7.61
N GLU A 151 7.88 -5.40 -7.98
CA GLU A 151 7.79 -6.54 -8.89
C GLU A 151 6.74 -7.56 -8.42
N MET A 152 6.91 -8.04 -7.19
CA MET A 152 6.00 -9.03 -6.60
C MET A 152 4.62 -8.43 -6.32
N ALA A 153 4.55 -7.18 -5.85
CA ALA A 153 3.30 -6.52 -5.51
C ALA A 153 2.41 -6.32 -6.74
N VAL A 154 2.98 -5.92 -7.88
CA VAL A 154 2.26 -5.74 -9.15
C VAL A 154 1.80 -7.08 -9.71
N ASN A 155 2.67 -8.11 -9.71
CA ASN A 155 2.31 -9.45 -10.16
C ASN A 155 1.19 -10.06 -9.31
N ALA A 156 1.28 -9.93 -7.98
CA ALA A 156 0.23 -10.41 -7.07
C ALA A 156 -1.10 -9.67 -7.30
N LYS A 157 -1.06 -8.36 -7.53
CA LYS A 157 -2.25 -7.56 -7.82
C LYS A 157 -2.88 -7.95 -9.16
N LEU A 158 -2.09 -8.16 -10.21
CA LEU A 158 -2.59 -8.62 -11.52
C LEU A 158 -3.23 -10.02 -11.40
N ALA A 159 -2.60 -10.95 -10.69
CA ALA A 159 -3.17 -12.28 -10.45
C ALA A 159 -4.47 -12.21 -9.61
N ALA A 160 -4.55 -11.31 -8.64
CA ALA A 160 -5.79 -11.07 -7.88
C ALA A 160 -6.90 -10.50 -8.78
N LEU A 161 -6.59 -9.47 -9.59
CA LEU A 161 -7.54 -8.87 -10.54
C LEU A 161 -8.04 -9.89 -11.57
N GLN A 162 -7.17 -10.77 -12.06
CA GLN A 162 -7.55 -11.82 -13.01
C GLN A 162 -8.58 -12.77 -12.38
N ARG A 163 -8.33 -13.24 -11.16
CA ARG A 163 -9.28 -14.10 -10.42
C ARG A 163 -10.60 -13.40 -10.13
N GLU A 164 -10.55 -12.11 -9.77
CA GLU A 164 -11.75 -11.28 -9.58
C GLU A 164 -12.57 -11.19 -10.88
N PHE A 165 -11.91 -10.97 -12.02
CA PHE A 165 -12.55 -10.88 -13.33
C PHE A 165 -13.19 -12.21 -13.77
N GLU A 166 -12.48 -13.33 -13.59
CA GLU A 166 -13.01 -14.67 -13.85
C GLU A 166 -14.23 -14.95 -12.97
N THR A 167 -14.14 -14.62 -11.68
CA THR A 167 -15.26 -14.77 -10.74
C THR A 167 -16.46 -13.91 -11.16
N LEU A 168 -16.23 -12.66 -11.60
CA LEU A 168 -17.27 -11.78 -12.12
C LEU A 168 -17.98 -12.41 -13.32
N ARG A 169 -17.21 -12.97 -14.27
CA ARG A 169 -17.76 -13.68 -15.43
C ARG A 169 -18.62 -14.86 -15.02
N GLU A 170 -18.09 -15.74 -14.17
CA GLU A 170 -18.82 -16.91 -13.68
C GLU A 170 -20.13 -16.54 -12.97
N GLN A 171 -20.10 -15.52 -12.11
CA GLN A 171 -21.25 -15.11 -11.30
C GLN A 171 -22.33 -14.38 -12.12
N THR A 172 -21.97 -13.73 -13.22
CA THR A 172 -22.90 -12.91 -14.01
C THR A 172 -23.26 -13.49 -15.37
N ALA A 173 -22.66 -14.61 -15.79
CA ALA A 173 -22.94 -15.25 -17.08
C ALA A 173 -24.41 -15.61 -17.31
N SER A 174 -25.17 -15.87 -16.24
CA SER A 174 -26.61 -16.19 -16.32
C SER A 174 -27.53 -14.96 -16.32
N ILE A 175 -26.98 -13.77 -16.09
CA ILE A 175 -27.74 -12.52 -16.10
C ILE A 175 -27.86 -12.08 -17.56
N VAL A 176 -29.08 -12.11 -18.10
CA VAL A 176 -29.38 -11.84 -19.53
C VAL A 176 -28.72 -10.56 -20.06
N TRP A 177 -28.69 -9.50 -19.24
CA TRP A 177 -28.07 -8.25 -19.66
C TRP A 177 -26.55 -8.26 -19.57
N CYS A 178 -25.96 -8.95 -18.61
CA CYS A 178 -24.50 -9.12 -18.55
C CYS A 178 -24.03 -9.98 -19.73
N GLU A 179 -24.73 -11.09 -20.02
CA GLU A 179 -24.46 -11.93 -21.20
C GLU A 179 -24.41 -11.06 -22.45
N LYS A 180 -25.49 -10.34 -22.76
CA LYS A 180 -25.58 -9.51 -23.96
C LYS A 180 -24.62 -8.31 -23.99
N CYS A 181 -24.39 -7.65 -22.86
CA CYS A 181 -23.64 -6.38 -22.83
C CYS A 181 -22.14 -6.56 -22.55
N TRP A 182 -21.73 -7.67 -21.94
CA TRP A 182 -20.37 -7.90 -21.46
C TRP A 182 -19.73 -9.16 -22.06
N TRP A 183 -20.46 -10.27 -22.14
CA TRP A 183 -19.87 -11.58 -22.44
C TRP A 183 -20.03 -12.01 -23.90
N ASP A 184 -21.13 -11.61 -24.54
CA ASP A 184 -21.29 -11.71 -25.99
C ASP A 184 -20.22 -10.86 -26.67
N ASP A 185 -19.59 -11.44 -27.69
CA ASP A 185 -18.48 -10.86 -28.46
C ASP A 185 -17.29 -10.36 -27.61
N ASP A 186 -17.15 -10.87 -26.37
CA ASP A 186 -16.13 -10.47 -25.39
C ASP A 186 -16.02 -8.94 -25.22
N ALA A 187 -17.17 -8.24 -25.17
CA ALA A 187 -17.24 -6.78 -25.07
C ALA A 187 -16.60 -6.21 -23.79
N LEU A 188 -16.67 -6.95 -22.68
CA LEU A 188 -15.97 -6.67 -21.43
C LEU A 188 -14.69 -7.51 -21.35
N GLU A 189 -13.54 -6.85 -21.30
CA GLU A 189 -12.23 -7.49 -21.26
C GLU A 189 -11.54 -7.25 -19.92
N PHE A 190 -10.53 -8.08 -19.61
CA PHE A 190 -9.73 -7.95 -18.39
C PHE A 190 -9.12 -6.54 -18.22
N ARG A 191 -8.70 -5.91 -19.32
CA ARG A 191 -8.17 -4.53 -19.30
C ARG A 191 -9.17 -3.50 -18.76
N ASP A 192 -10.47 -3.70 -18.97
CA ASP A 192 -11.50 -2.80 -18.46
C ASP A 192 -11.63 -2.94 -16.93
N TRP A 193 -11.49 -4.17 -16.41
CA TRP A 193 -11.46 -4.43 -14.98
C TRP A 193 -10.24 -3.80 -14.31
N ILE A 194 -9.06 -3.92 -14.94
CA ILE A 194 -7.84 -3.21 -14.50
C ILE A 194 -8.06 -1.69 -14.50
N LEU A 195 -8.68 -1.14 -15.55
CA LEU A 195 -8.93 0.29 -15.67
C LEU A 195 -9.82 0.82 -14.54
N VAL A 196 -10.91 0.11 -14.22
CA VAL A 196 -11.82 0.50 -13.14
C VAL A 196 -11.14 0.37 -11.76
N ASP A 197 -10.31 -0.65 -11.54
CA ASP A 197 -9.46 -0.73 -10.34
C ASP A 197 -8.51 0.46 -10.26
N ALA A 198 -7.86 0.80 -11.38
CA ALA A 198 -6.91 1.90 -11.45
C ALA A 198 -7.58 3.24 -11.18
N TRP A 199 -8.80 3.48 -11.68
CA TRP A 199 -9.59 4.67 -11.34
C TRP A 199 -9.87 4.74 -9.85
N TYR A 200 -10.45 3.68 -9.26
CA TYR A 200 -10.79 3.67 -7.84
C TYR A 200 -9.54 3.90 -6.99
N ARG A 201 -8.47 3.13 -7.22
CA ARG A 201 -7.27 3.13 -6.40
C ARG A 201 -6.48 4.45 -6.45
N SER A 202 -6.45 5.11 -7.60
CA SER A 202 -5.73 6.38 -7.76
C SER A 202 -6.53 7.62 -7.35
N ARG A 203 -7.83 7.48 -7.04
CA ARG A 203 -8.74 8.61 -6.81
C ARG A 203 -9.62 8.48 -5.58
N SER A 204 -9.66 7.30 -4.96
CA SER A 204 -10.36 7.13 -3.70
C SER A 204 -9.65 7.88 -2.59
N LEU A 205 -10.43 8.56 -1.76
CA LEU A 205 -9.97 9.24 -0.55
C LEU A 205 -10.90 8.86 0.60
N GLU A 206 -10.54 9.28 1.80
CA GLU A 206 -11.35 9.03 3.00
C GLU A 206 -11.97 10.34 3.49
N LEU A 207 -13.30 10.34 3.66
CA LEU A 207 -14.03 11.45 4.24
C LEU A 207 -14.50 11.10 5.65
N PRO A 208 -14.46 12.05 6.61
CA PRO A 208 -15.09 11.87 7.90
C PRO A 208 -16.56 11.45 7.76
N ASP A 209 -17.00 10.49 8.56
CA ASP A 209 -18.37 9.92 8.63
C ASP A 209 -18.86 9.16 7.39
N ILE A 210 -18.23 9.32 6.23
CA ILE A 210 -18.56 8.60 4.98
C ILE A 210 -17.62 7.41 4.76
N GLY A 211 -16.35 7.53 5.18
CA GLY A 211 -15.31 6.54 4.92
C GLY A 211 -14.70 6.67 3.53
N GLN A 212 -14.18 5.57 2.99
CA GLN A 212 -13.56 5.54 1.67
C GLN A 212 -14.60 5.83 0.57
N CYS A 213 -14.28 6.76 -0.33
CA CYS A 213 -15.18 7.15 -1.42
C CYS A 213 -14.39 7.76 -2.59
N MET A 214 -15.08 7.94 -3.73
CA MET A 214 -14.60 8.80 -4.82
C MET A 214 -15.44 10.06 -4.90
N VAL A 215 -14.77 11.20 -5.11
CA VAL A 215 -15.42 12.51 -5.20
C VAL A 215 -15.06 13.12 -6.56
N PRO A 216 -15.99 13.19 -7.52
CA PRO A 216 -15.74 13.77 -8.84
C PRO A 216 -15.17 15.18 -8.73
N VAL A 217 -14.29 15.56 -9.65
CA VAL A 217 -13.62 16.87 -9.72
C VAL A 217 -12.58 17.10 -8.63
N LEU A 218 -12.86 16.71 -7.38
CA LEU A 218 -11.84 16.71 -6.32
C LEU A 218 -10.71 15.72 -6.64
N ASP A 219 -11.03 14.61 -7.30
CA ASP A 219 -10.07 13.63 -7.82
C ASP A 219 -9.17 14.15 -8.97
N MET A 220 -9.35 15.40 -9.41
CA MET A 220 -8.45 16.10 -10.33
C MET A 220 -7.43 16.99 -9.59
N VAL A 221 -7.51 17.13 -8.27
CA VAL A 221 -6.58 17.95 -7.50
C VAL A 221 -5.30 17.17 -7.25
N ASN A 222 -4.19 17.62 -7.84
CA ASN A 222 -2.91 16.94 -7.75
C ASN A 222 -2.30 16.93 -6.36
N HIS A 223 -1.36 16.01 -6.17
CA HIS A 223 -0.58 15.87 -4.95
C HIS A 223 0.54 16.92 -4.84
N SER A 224 0.79 17.39 -3.62
CA SER A 224 2.09 17.93 -3.21
C SER A 224 2.36 17.61 -1.73
N SER A 225 3.62 17.28 -1.41
CA SER A 225 4.11 17.22 -0.03
C SER A 225 4.09 18.59 0.67
N GLN A 226 4.00 19.69 -0.09
CA GLN A 226 3.80 21.06 0.40
C GLN A 226 2.42 21.60 0.00
N ALA A 227 1.39 20.75 0.09
CA ALA A 227 0.02 21.06 -0.26
C ALA A 227 -0.42 22.46 0.20
N ASN A 228 -1.15 23.15 -0.67
CA ASN A 228 -1.68 24.49 -0.39
C ASN A 228 -3.20 24.50 -0.18
N ALA A 229 -3.86 23.35 -0.29
CA ALA A 229 -5.27 23.14 0.00
C ALA A 229 -5.50 21.87 0.83
N TYR A 230 -6.70 21.75 1.36
CA TYR A 230 -7.24 20.56 2.04
C TYR A 230 -8.74 20.47 1.79
N TYR A 231 -9.30 19.27 1.85
CA TYR A 231 -10.74 19.06 1.74
C TYR A 231 -11.35 18.84 3.12
N GLU A 232 -12.61 19.24 3.25
CA GLU A 232 -13.41 19.03 4.45
C GLU A 232 -14.81 18.57 4.05
N HIS A 233 -15.34 17.60 4.81
CA HIS A 233 -16.73 17.19 4.68
C HIS A 233 -17.62 18.18 5.44
N ILE A 234 -18.50 18.87 4.72
CA ILE A 234 -19.50 19.74 5.33
C ILE A 234 -20.74 18.89 5.56
N SER A 235 -20.98 18.50 6.81
CA SER A 235 -22.13 17.68 7.20
C SER A 235 -23.43 18.21 6.54
N SER A 236 -24.11 17.34 5.79
CA SER A 236 -25.30 17.58 4.94
C SER A 236 -25.12 18.29 3.58
N ASN A 237 -23.99 18.93 3.30
CA ASN A 237 -23.78 19.71 2.06
C ASN A 237 -22.70 19.15 1.11
N GLY A 238 -22.04 18.05 1.46
CA GLY A 238 -21.04 17.40 0.61
C GLY A 238 -19.62 17.79 0.99
N VAL A 239 -18.76 18.09 0.00
CA VAL A 239 -17.32 18.33 0.22
C VAL A 239 -16.92 19.72 -0.25
N SER A 240 -16.07 20.37 0.53
CA SER A 240 -15.41 21.62 0.12
C SER A 240 -13.91 21.45 0.07
N LEU A 241 -13.28 22.01 -0.97
CA LEU A 241 -11.85 22.24 -1.03
C LEU A 241 -11.56 23.64 -0.52
N LEU A 242 -10.70 23.74 0.48
CA LEU A 242 -10.33 24.98 1.15
C LEU A 242 -8.84 25.24 0.96
N MET A 243 -8.46 26.51 0.82
CA MET A 243 -7.06 26.92 0.86
C MET A 243 -6.49 26.68 2.26
N ARG A 244 -5.24 26.23 2.39
CA ARG A 244 -4.60 26.11 3.71
C ARG A 244 -4.37 27.50 4.33
N PRO A 245 -4.44 27.64 5.66
CA PRO A 245 -4.06 28.87 6.35
C PRO A 245 -2.62 29.32 6.01
N ASP A 246 -2.36 30.62 6.17
CA ASP A 246 -1.03 31.23 6.03
C ASP A 246 -0.37 31.08 4.64
N LYS A 247 -1.19 30.91 3.60
CA LYS A 247 -0.75 30.80 2.20
C LYS A 247 -1.07 32.08 1.42
N LEU A 248 -0.26 32.33 0.39
CA LEU A 248 -0.52 33.31 -0.65
C LEU A 248 -0.33 32.61 -1.98
N LEU A 249 -1.36 32.63 -2.82
CA LEU A 249 -1.34 32.03 -4.15
C LEU A 249 -1.53 33.13 -5.19
N GLU A 250 -0.64 33.19 -6.17
CA GLU A 250 -0.79 34.10 -7.31
C GLU A 250 -1.74 33.50 -8.35
N VAL A 251 -2.31 34.34 -9.23
CA VAL A 251 -3.08 33.86 -10.38
C VAL A 251 -2.30 32.80 -11.18
N GLY A 252 -2.96 31.72 -11.56
CA GLY A 252 -2.34 30.57 -12.23
C GLY A 252 -1.58 29.60 -11.34
N SER A 253 -1.56 29.79 -10.01
CA SER A 253 -0.93 28.83 -9.09
C SER A 253 -1.72 27.51 -9.08
N GLU A 254 -1.00 26.38 -9.14
CA GLU A 254 -1.59 25.06 -8.99
C GLU A 254 -2.10 24.85 -7.55
N ILE A 255 -3.33 24.38 -7.44
CA ILE A 255 -3.97 23.98 -6.20
C ILE A 255 -3.67 22.49 -5.97
N THR A 256 -3.12 22.16 -4.82
CA THR A 256 -2.67 20.79 -4.49
C THR A 256 -3.10 20.37 -3.08
N ILE A 257 -3.36 19.07 -2.94
CA ILE A 257 -3.66 18.41 -1.65
C ILE A 257 -2.56 17.41 -1.28
N SER A 258 -2.51 16.98 -0.02
CA SER A 258 -1.68 15.83 0.34
C SER A 258 -2.48 14.57 0.08
N TYR A 259 -1.86 13.59 -0.58
CA TYR A 259 -2.41 12.24 -0.71
C TYR A 259 -2.04 11.39 0.52
N GLY A 260 -1.29 11.94 1.47
CA GLY A 260 -0.79 11.27 2.67
C GLY A 260 0.72 11.48 2.82
N ASP A 261 1.16 11.78 4.04
CA ASP A 261 2.52 12.25 4.31
C ASP A 261 3.54 11.12 4.60
N ILE A 262 3.07 9.86 4.66
CA ILE A 262 3.86 8.68 5.07
C ILE A 262 4.08 7.69 3.91
N LYS A 263 3.56 7.98 2.71
CA LYS A 263 3.59 7.03 1.59
C LYS A 263 4.99 6.89 1.00
N SER A 264 5.42 5.65 0.81
CA SER A 264 6.69 5.35 0.15
C SER A 264 6.64 5.67 -1.35
N GLU A 265 7.80 5.79 -1.99
CA GLU A 265 7.87 5.97 -3.45
C GLU A 265 7.21 4.79 -4.19
N ALA A 266 7.41 3.58 -3.68
CA ALA A 266 6.74 2.38 -4.17
C ALA A 266 5.21 2.49 -4.04
N GLU A 267 4.70 2.94 -2.89
CA GLU A 267 3.26 3.11 -2.68
C GLU A 267 2.65 4.20 -3.57
N MET A 268 3.36 5.32 -3.73
CA MET A 268 2.98 6.41 -4.61
C MET A 268 2.89 5.94 -6.07
N LEU A 269 3.94 5.26 -6.56
CA LEU A 269 3.97 4.74 -7.92
C LEU A 269 2.91 3.65 -8.11
N PHE A 270 2.80 2.73 -7.17
CA PHE A 270 1.83 1.65 -7.24
C PHE A 270 0.42 2.23 -7.35
N SER A 271 0.00 3.09 -6.43
CA SER A 271 -1.38 3.55 -6.27
C SER A 271 -1.78 4.71 -7.18
N TYR A 272 -0.85 5.62 -7.47
CA TYR A 272 -1.13 6.88 -8.19
C TYR A 272 -0.38 7.01 -9.51
N GLY A 273 0.62 6.16 -9.78
CA GLY A 273 1.34 6.13 -11.04
C GLY A 273 2.48 7.15 -11.17
N PHE A 274 2.90 7.78 -10.08
CA PHE A 274 4.04 8.70 -10.05
C PHE A 274 4.81 8.61 -8.73
N ILE A 275 6.04 9.11 -8.71
CA ILE A 275 6.85 9.28 -7.50
C ILE A 275 6.97 10.77 -7.17
N ASP A 276 6.65 11.16 -5.93
CA ASP A 276 6.93 12.52 -5.45
C ASP A 276 8.44 12.69 -5.17
N GLN A 277 9.13 13.35 -6.09
CA GLN A 277 10.56 13.66 -5.96
C GLN A 277 10.85 14.64 -4.82
N GLN A 278 9.85 15.43 -4.40
CA GLN A 278 9.98 16.39 -3.30
C GLN A 278 9.78 15.74 -1.93
N SER A 279 9.31 14.49 -1.89
CA SER A 279 9.19 13.76 -0.63
C SER A 279 10.56 13.55 0.02
N ILE A 280 10.69 14.08 1.23
CA ILE A 280 11.88 13.95 2.08
C ILE A 280 11.97 12.58 2.76
N ASN A 281 10.84 11.87 2.89
CA ASN A 281 10.76 10.58 3.55
C ASN A 281 11.01 9.48 2.54
N LYS A 282 12.15 8.79 2.65
CA LYS A 282 12.44 7.59 1.87
C LYS A 282 12.15 6.38 2.73
N SER A 283 11.25 5.53 2.24
CA SER A 283 10.90 4.28 2.90
C SER A 283 10.75 3.14 1.90
N LEU A 284 11.05 1.93 2.37
CA LEU A 284 11.00 0.70 1.62
C LEU A 284 10.28 -0.36 2.45
N ALA A 285 9.38 -1.11 1.82
CA ALA A 285 8.69 -2.22 2.44
C ALA A 285 9.03 -3.51 1.70
N LEU A 286 9.55 -4.50 2.42
CA LEU A 286 9.91 -5.81 1.90
C LEU A 286 9.09 -6.89 2.60
N THR A 287 8.60 -7.87 1.84
CA THR A 287 7.97 -9.05 2.44
C THR A 287 9.04 -9.98 3.00
N LEU A 288 8.81 -10.54 4.18
CA LEU A 288 9.56 -11.64 4.75
C LEU A 288 8.85 -12.97 4.44
N GLU A 289 9.61 -13.90 3.90
CA GLU A 289 9.13 -15.26 3.66
C GLU A 289 9.48 -16.14 4.86
N PRO A 290 8.53 -16.91 5.42
CA PRO A 290 8.83 -17.91 6.45
C PRO A 290 9.88 -18.90 5.97
N PHE A 291 10.71 -19.44 6.88
CA PHE A 291 11.69 -20.45 6.50
C PHE A 291 10.99 -21.70 5.97
N PRO A 292 11.43 -22.27 4.83
CA PRO A 292 10.82 -23.47 4.26
C PRO A 292 10.81 -24.66 5.23
N ASP A 293 11.85 -24.77 6.06
CA ASP A 293 12.07 -25.89 6.97
C ASP A 293 11.67 -25.59 8.43
N ASP A 294 11.01 -24.46 8.70
CA ASP A 294 10.52 -24.13 10.05
C ASP A 294 9.30 -25.00 10.41
N PRO A 295 9.39 -25.90 11.42
CA PRO A 295 8.27 -26.75 11.83
C PRO A 295 7.07 -25.93 12.33
N PHE A 296 7.30 -24.70 12.82
CA PHE A 296 6.25 -23.78 13.26
C PHE A 296 5.85 -22.74 12.22
N GLY A 297 6.40 -22.77 11.00
CA GLY A 297 6.17 -21.71 10.00
C GLY A 297 4.68 -21.44 9.73
N LYS A 298 3.87 -22.50 9.55
CA LYS A 298 2.41 -22.37 9.37
C LYS A 298 1.69 -21.87 10.62
N ALA A 299 2.13 -22.28 11.80
CA ALA A 299 1.54 -21.87 13.07
C ALA A 299 1.84 -20.39 13.36
N LYS A 300 3.08 -19.95 13.12
CA LYS A 300 3.51 -18.54 13.21
C LYS A 300 2.71 -17.66 12.24
N ALA A 301 2.61 -18.07 10.98
CA ALA A 301 1.82 -17.33 9.99
C ALA A 301 0.33 -17.23 10.35
N ALA A 302 -0.25 -18.31 10.90
CA ALA A 302 -1.66 -18.32 11.32
C ALA A 302 -1.92 -17.51 12.61
N ALA A 303 -0.95 -17.48 13.53
CA ALA A 303 -1.06 -16.76 14.79
C ALA A 303 -0.74 -15.26 14.66
N PHE A 304 0.11 -14.88 13.71
CA PHE A 304 0.49 -13.49 13.51
C PHE A 304 -0.65 -12.71 12.85
N GLY A 305 -1.25 -11.78 13.58
CA GLY A 305 -2.38 -10.97 13.10
C GLY A 305 -2.04 -9.86 12.10
N GLY A 306 -0.76 -9.73 11.70
CA GLY A 306 -0.28 -8.68 10.80
C GLY A 306 0.38 -9.22 9.53
N PRO A 307 0.79 -8.34 8.60
CA PRO A 307 1.57 -8.76 7.43
C PRO A 307 3.07 -8.91 7.80
N PRO A 308 3.76 -9.95 7.32
CA PRO A 308 5.19 -10.18 7.60
C PRO A 308 6.05 -9.24 6.76
N VAL A 309 6.05 -7.95 7.10
CA VAL A 309 6.68 -6.88 6.32
C VAL A 309 7.80 -6.25 7.14
N LEU A 310 8.98 -6.18 6.53
CA LEU A 310 10.10 -5.36 6.96
C LEU A 310 9.94 -3.97 6.37
N ARG A 311 9.86 -2.95 7.22
CA ARG A 311 9.89 -1.54 6.83
C ARG A 311 11.26 -0.97 7.12
N ILE A 312 11.78 -0.19 6.19
CA ILE A 312 13.04 0.53 6.32
C ILE A 312 12.73 1.98 6.00
N SER A 313 13.18 2.90 6.83
CA SER A 313 13.07 4.34 6.61
C SER A 313 14.43 5.00 6.78
N VAL A 314 14.69 6.02 5.98
CA VAL A 314 15.92 6.81 6.05
C VAL A 314 15.55 8.25 6.32
N GLU A 315 15.90 8.73 7.51
CA GLU A 315 15.68 10.11 7.95
C GLU A 315 17.03 10.77 8.25
N GLN A 316 17.41 11.81 7.48
CA GLN A 316 18.67 12.55 7.71
C GLN A 316 19.92 11.65 7.83
N ASP A 317 20.01 10.64 6.96
CA ASP A 317 21.05 9.58 6.94
C ASP A 317 20.99 8.54 8.07
N ASP A 318 20.07 8.68 9.03
CA ASP A 318 19.79 7.64 10.01
C ASP A 318 18.85 6.59 9.42
N VAL A 319 19.22 5.31 9.57
CA VAL A 319 18.42 4.19 9.08
C VAL A 319 17.65 3.60 10.23
N GLN A 320 16.33 3.63 10.10
CA GLN A 320 15.42 2.94 11.00
C GLN A 320 14.79 1.77 10.28
N TRP A 321 14.54 0.68 11.01
CA TRP A 321 13.82 -0.47 10.47
C TRP A 321 12.83 -0.99 11.50
N GLU A 322 11.71 -1.50 11.02
CA GLU A 322 10.65 -2.08 11.85
C GLU A 322 10.20 -3.39 11.20
N CYS A 323 10.19 -4.46 11.98
CA CYS A 323 9.57 -5.71 11.56
C CYS A 323 9.01 -6.48 12.76
N PRO A 324 7.73 -6.26 13.12
CA PRO A 324 7.11 -6.93 14.27
C PRO A 324 7.13 -8.46 14.16
N PHE A 325 7.16 -9.00 12.94
CA PHE A 325 7.19 -10.44 12.68
C PHE A 325 8.57 -11.07 12.89
N LEU A 326 9.67 -10.31 12.75
CA LEU A 326 11.03 -10.87 12.65
C LEU A 326 11.43 -11.69 13.88
N TYR A 327 11.20 -11.15 15.08
CA TYR A 327 11.50 -11.84 16.33
C TYR A 327 10.58 -13.03 16.58
N PHE A 328 9.31 -12.95 16.19
CA PHE A 328 8.40 -14.10 16.30
C PHE A 328 8.78 -15.21 15.30
N MET A 329 9.21 -14.83 14.10
CA MET A 329 9.64 -15.73 13.03
C MET A 329 10.87 -16.53 13.43
N LEU A 330 11.85 -15.93 14.10
CA LEU A 330 13.11 -16.60 14.41
C LEU A 330 13.04 -17.58 15.59
N LEU A 331 12.11 -17.41 16.54
CA LEU A 331 12.07 -18.20 17.77
C LEU A 331 11.51 -19.62 17.56
N ASN A 332 12.06 -20.60 18.26
CA ASN A 332 11.69 -22.01 18.18
C ASN A 332 11.31 -22.61 19.55
N GLU A 333 10.98 -23.91 19.57
CA GLU A 333 10.62 -24.63 20.79
C GLU A 333 11.74 -24.58 21.84
N GLU A 334 12.98 -24.78 21.40
CA GLU A 334 14.18 -24.73 22.25
C GLU A 334 14.40 -23.34 22.87
N ASP A 335 13.91 -22.28 22.20
CA ASP A 335 13.99 -20.91 22.71
C ASP A 335 12.88 -20.61 23.74
N GLY A 336 11.87 -21.48 23.86
CA GLY A 336 10.72 -21.32 24.76
C GLY A 336 9.40 -20.94 24.07
N LEU A 337 9.33 -21.02 22.74
CA LEU A 337 8.10 -20.79 21.97
C LEU A 337 7.27 -22.07 21.86
N GLU A 338 6.00 -22.01 22.23
CA GLU A 338 5.10 -23.16 22.18
C GLU A 338 3.74 -22.79 21.57
N PHE A 339 3.14 -23.71 20.82
CA PHE A 339 1.79 -23.58 20.28
C PHE A 339 0.86 -24.64 20.87
N ARG A 340 -0.31 -24.25 21.35
CA ARG A 340 -1.33 -25.18 21.87
C ARG A 340 -2.68 -24.93 21.21
N MET A 341 -3.41 -25.99 20.88
CA MET A 341 -4.82 -25.88 20.51
C MET A 341 -5.68 -26.07 21.77
N LEU A 342 -6.41 -25.04 22.17
CA LEU A 342 -7.41 -25.18 23.24
C LEU A 342 -8.74 -25.59 22.62
N GLN A 343 -9.23 -26.76 22.99
CA GLN A 343 -10.55 -27.24 22.62
C GLN A 343 -11.59 -26.53 23.49
N GLN A 344 -12.49 -25.75 22.89
CA GLN A 344 -13.60 -25.15 23.62
C GLN A 344 -14.63 -26.24 23.95
N THR A 345 -15.22 -26.17 25.15
CA THR A 345 -16.14 -27.19 25.70
C THR A 345 -17.50 -27.24 25.01
N ASP A 346 -17.80 -26.29 24.15
CA ASP A 346 -19.02 -26.14 23.34
C ASP A 346 -18.88 -26.67 21.90
N GLY A 347 -17.72 -27.19 21.52
CA GLY A 347 -17.50 -27.82 20.21
C GLY A 347 -17.24 -26.85 19.05
N THR A 348 -17.04 -25.56 19.32
CA THR A 348 -16.53 -24.59 18.33
C THR A 348 -15.04 -24.83 18.04
N ARG A 349 -14.57 -24.29 16.91
CA ARG A 349 -13.18 -24.45 16.43
C ARG A 349 -12.18 -24.10 17.53
N SER A 350 -11.26 -25.01 17.80
CA SER A 350 -10.13 -24.80 18.70
C SER A 350 -9.27 -23.63 18.22
N GLN A 351 -9.04 -22.64 19.09
CA GLN A 351 -8.17 -21.51 18.78
C GLN A 351 -6.72 -21.90 19.01
N LEU A 352 -5.86 -21.60 18.03
CA LEU A 352 -4.41 -21.71 18.17
C LEU A 352 -3.95 -20.63 19.17
N LYS A 353 -3.27 -21.07 20.23
CA LYS A 353 -2.69 -20.19 21.24
C LYS A 353 -1.18 -20.24 21.19
N VAL A 354 -0.56 -19.09 21.43
CA VAL A 354 0.90 -18.92 21.46
C VAL A 354 1.35 -18.75 22.89
N PHE A 355 2.35 -19.52 23.30
CA PHE A 355 2.95 -19.46 24.62
C PHE A 355 4.43 -19.09 24.52
N TRP A 356 4.88 -18.20 25.40
CA TRP A 356 6.28 -17.84 25.57
C TRP A 356 6.70 -18.16 27.01
N GLN A 357 7.65 -19.09 27.17
CA GLN A 357 8.10 -19.60 28.47
C GLN A 357 6.93 -20.02 29.39
N GLY A 358 5.91 -20.65 28.81
CA GLY A 358 4.72 -21.12 29.53
C GLY A 358 3.63 -20.07 29.78
N SER A 359 3.85 -18.80 29.42
CA SER A 359 2.84 -17.73 29.52
C SER A 359 2.09 -17.54 28.20
N ASP A 360 0.76 -17.39 28.25
CA ASP A 360 -0.06 -17.12 27.06
C ASP A 360 0.21 -15.71 26.53
N VAL A 361 0.70 -15.62 25.28
CA VAL A 361 1.05 -14.37 24.58
C VAL A 361 0.35 -14.26 23.23
N THR A 362 -0.79 -14.94 23.08
CA THR A 362 -1.55 -15.00 21.81
C THR A 362 -1.85 -13.61 21.22
N ASP A 363 -2.13 -12.62 22.07
CA ASP A 363 -2.44 -11.24 21.66
C ASP A 363 -1.20 -10.33 21.52
N ALA A 364 0.00 -10.86 21.75
CA ALA A 364 1.26 -10.10 21.78
C ALA A 364 2.28 -10.58 20.73
N THR A 365 1.83 -11.31 19.68
CA THR A 365 2.71 -11.87 18.64
C THR A 365 3.49 -10.83 17.83
N ASN A 366 3.11 -9.56 17.89
CA ASN A 366 3.77 -8.43 17.24
C ASN A 366 4.77 -7.68 18.15
N THR A 367 4.91 -8.07 19.42
CA THR A 367 5.80 -7.38 20.38
C THR A 367 6.86 -8.31 20.97
N PHE A 368 7.21 -9.37 20.24
CA PHE A 368 8.18 -10.37 20.70
C PHE A 368 9.54 -9.79 21.08
N GLU A 369 9.98 -8.70 20.44
CA GLU A 369 11.17 -7.96 20.85
C GLU A 369 11.14 -7.52 22.33
N SER A 370 9.97 -7.06 22.79
CA SER A 370 9.76 -6.70 24.20
C SER A 370 9.67 -7.92 25.10
N LEU A 371 9.03 -9.00 24.64
CA LEU A 371 8.88 -10.25 25.41
C LEU A 371 10.24 -10.93 25.68
N ILE A 372 11.19 -10.83 24.74
CA ILE A 372 12.53 -11.41 24.91
C ILE A 372 13.48 -10.53 25.74
N SER A 373 13.10 -9.29 26.09
CA SER A 373 14.00 -8.29 26.72
C SER A 373 14.69 -8.79 28.00
N ASN A 374 13.97 -9.56 28.82
CA ASN A 374 14.48 -10.12 30.08
C ASN A 374 15.05 -11.55 29.92
N HIS A 375 15.14 -12.07 28.70
CA HIS A 375 15.63 -13.42 28.44
C HIS A 375 17.17 -13.49 28.56
N PRO A 376 17.76 -14.53 29.18
CA PRO A 376 19.23 -14.68 29.27
C PRO A 376 19.94 -14.69 27.91
N LEU A 377 19.26 -15.15 26.86
CA LEU A 377 19.74 -15.18 25.47
C LEU A 377 19.28 -13.98 24.63
N ASN A 378 18.88 -12.86 25.24
CA ASN A 378 18.37 -11.67 24.52
C ASN A 378 19.30 -11.22 23.38
N ASP A 379 20.60 -11.07 23.68
CA ASP A 379 21.60 -10.64 22.70
C ASP A 379 21.78 -11.64 21.56
N LEU A 380 21.64 -12.95 21.85
CA LEU A 380 21.67 -13.99 20.82
C LEU A 380 20.45 -13.91 19.89
N PHE A 381 19.25 -13.64 20.43
CA PHE A 381 18.06 -13.45 19.62
C PHE A 381 18.14 -12.19 18.75
N LYS A 382 18.67 -11.09 19.28
CA LYS A 382 18.97 -9.88 18.50
C LYS A 382 19.99 -10.16 17.40
N LEU A 383 21.04 -10.93 17.69
CA LEU A 383 22.03 -11.33 16.69
C LEU A 383 21.39 -12.16 15.56
N ARG A 384 20.52 -13.12 15.90
CA ARG A 384 19.75 -13.90 14.92
C ARG A 384 18.85 -12.99 14.08
N ALA A 385 18.15 -12.05 14.70
CA ALA A 385 17.32 -11.07 13.98
C ALA A 385 18.16 -10.23 13.00
N MET A 386 19.32 -9.75 13.43
CA MET A 386 20.24 -8.98 12.56
C MET A 386 20.78 -9.80 11.39
N ALA A 387 21.12 -11.08 11.61
CA ALA A 387 21.55 -11.95 10.53
C ALA A 387 20.45 -12.15 9.47
N LEU A 388 19.19 -12.30 9.90
CA LEU A 388 18.04 -12.42 8.99
C LEU A 388 17.73 -11.12 8.26
N LEU A 389 17.82 -9.99 8.96
CA LEU A 389 17.68 -8.67 8.35
C LEU A 389 18.73 -8.48 7.25
N GLN A 390 20.01 -8.70 7.55
CA GLN A 390 21.10 -8.59 6.58
C GLN A 390 20.89 -9.52 5.37
N ASP A 391 20.49 -10.76 5.61
CA ASP A 391 20.24 -11.72 4.53
C ASP A 391 19.11 -11.23 3.61
N ARG A 392 18.00 -10.78 4.19
CA ARG A 392 16.87 -10.25 3.41
C ARG A 392 17.25 -9.01 2.60
N LEU A 393 18.02 -8.09 3.19
CA LEU A 393 18.51 -6.88 2.52
C LEU A 393 19.43 -7.24 1.35
N ARG A 394 20.37 -8.17 1.57
CA ARG A 394 21.29 -8.68 0.54
C ARG A 394 20.52 -9.32 -0.62
N GLN A 395 19.59 -10.21 -0.34
CA GLN A 395 18.77 -10.86 -1.38
C GLN A 395 18.03 -9.82 -2.23
N GLN A 396 17.51 -8.75 -1.62
CA GLN A 396 16.85 -7.68 -2.39
C GLN A 396 17.85 -6.92 -3.27
N LEU A 397 19.03 -6.60 -2.74
CA LEU A 397 20.09 -5.93 -3.51
C LEU A 397 20.54 -6.79 -4.69
N GLU A 398 20.78 -8.08 -4.47
CA GLU A 398 21.16 -9.04 -5.51
C GLU A 398 20.14 -9.03 -6.64
N ARG A 399 18.83 -9.09 -6.34
CA ARG A 399 17.79 -8.98 -7.37
C ARG A 399 17.83 -7.68 -8.17
N LEU A 400 18.10 -6.54 -7.52
CA LEU A 400 18.26 -5.26 -8.23
C LEU A 400 19.48 -5.28 -9.15
N TYR A 401 20.60 -5.84 -8.69
CA TYR A 401 21.83 -5.93 -9.48
C TYR A 401 21.70 -6.90 -10.67
N GLU A 402 21.11 -8.07 -10.45
CA GLU A 402 20.94 -9.11 -11.47
C GLU A 402 20.01 -8.67 -12.61
N SER A 403 19.02 -7.83 -12.30
CA SER A 403 18.06 -7.33 -13.29
C SER A 403 18.55 -6.13 -14.10
N GLU A 404 19.68 -5.52 -13.75
CA GLU A 404 20.10 -4.24 -14.33
C GLU A 404 20.37 -4.31 -15.83
N GLU A 405 20.97 -5.39 -16.32
CA GLU A 405 21.26 -5.57 -17.75
C GLU A 405 19.96 -5.65 -18.57
N GLU A 406 19.00 -6.47 -18.13
CA GLU A 406 17.71 -6.64 -18.79
C GLU A 406 16.92 -5.32 -18.81
N VAL A 407 16.91 -4.61 -17.69
CA VAL A 407 16.25 -3.30 -17.57
C VAL A 407 16.88 -2.29 -18.52
N GLN A 408 18.21 -2.24 -18.62
CA GLN A 408 18.91 -1.31 -19.50
C GLN A 408 18.63 -1.60 -20.99
N LEU A 409 18.49 -2.88 -21.37
CA LEU A 409 18.15 -3.27 -22.74
C LEU A 409 16.77 -2.77 -23.17
N VAL A 410 15.80 -2.73 -22.23
CA VAL A 410 14.41 -2.37 -22.52
C VAL A 410 14.13 -0.88 -22.30
N ALA A 411 14.80 -0.24 -21.34
CA ALA A 411 14.53 1.15 -20.93
C ALA A 411 14.71 2.20 -22.05
N ASP A 412 15.57 1.93 -23.04
CA ASP A 412 15.82 2.81 -24.18
C ASP A 412 14.97 2.48 -25.43
N THR A 413 14.09 1.48 -25.33
CA THR A 413 13.21 1.10 -26.44
C THR A 413 12.03 2.06 -26.60
N PRO A 414 11.49 2.24 -27.81
CA PRO A 414 10.31 3.07 -28.05
C PRO A 414 9.01 2.48 -27.47
N LEU A 415 9.05 1.25 -26.94
CA LEU A 415 7.91 0.58 -26.30
C LEU A 415 7.67 1.10 -24.88
N VAL A 416 8.70 1.69 -24.26
CA VAL A 416 8.64 2.21 -22.90
C VAL A 416 8.31 3.70 -22.93
N GLY A 417 7.22 4.09 -22.27
CA GLY A 417 6.90 5.51 -22.08
C GLY A 417 7.94 6.25 -21.22
N LEU A 418 8.25 7.50 -21.59
CA LEU A 418 9.23 8.33 -20.86
C LEU A 418 8.87 8.49 -19.38
N HIS A 419 7.57 8.57 -19.06
CA HIS A 419 7.11 8.73 -17.68
C HIS A 419 7.32 7.45 -16.85
N GLN A 420 6.93 6.30 -17.40
CA GLN A 420 7.10 4.97 -16.82
C GLN A 420 8.58 4.70 -16.58
N ARG A 421 9.43 4.97 -17.58
CA ARG A 421 10.88 4.92 -17.44
C ARG A 421 11.38 5.78 -16.29
N SER A 422 11.02 7.06 -16.26
CA SER A 422 11.50 7.99 -15.25
C SER A 422 11.13 7.55 -13.84
N ASN A 423 9.89 7.10 -13.61
CA ASN A 423 9.45 6.61 -12.31
C ASN A 423 10.14 5.30 -11.93
N ALA A 424 10.24 4.33 -12.85
CA ALA A 424 10.88 3.05 -12.57
C ALA A 424 12.37 3.23 -12.23
N MET A 425 13.11 4.02 -13.01
CA MET A 425 14.53 4.29 -12.74
C MET A 425 14.74 5.04 -11.42
N LEU A 426 13.85 5.98 -11.09
CA LEU A 426 13.90 6.68 -9.81
C LEU A 426 13.67 5.72 -8.64
N LEU A 427 12.67 4.84 -8.74
CA LEU A 427 12.40 3.81 -7.73
C LEU A 427 13.63 2.92 -7.52
N ARG A 428 14.15 2.32 -8.60
CA ARG A 428 15.34 1.44 -8.54
C ARG A 428 16.50 2.11 -7.83
N LYS A 429 16.80 3.36 -8.21
CA LYS A 429 17.91 4.12 -7.64
C LYS A 429 17.72 4.36 -6.14
N SER A 430 16.51 4.74 -5.73
CA SER A 430 16.18 5.06 -4.35
C SER A 430 16.15 3.82 -3.45
N GLU A 431 15.59 2.72 -3.94
CA GLU A 431 15.58 1.43 -3.23
C GLU A 431 17.00 0.91 -3.06
N LYS A 432 17.82 0.93 -4.11
CA LYS A 432 19.23 0.53 -4.04
C LYS A 432 19.99 1.32 -2.96
N LEU A 433 19.88 2.64 -2.97
CA LEU A 433 20.54 3.49 -1.98
C LEU A 433 20.04 3.20 -0.56
N THR A 434 18.74 3.02 -0.38
CA THR A 434 18.11 2.70 0.91
C THR A 434 18.61 1.37 1.44
N LEU A 435 18.66 0.35 0.59
CA LEU A 435 19.14 -0.99 0.94
C LEU A 435 20.63 -1.01 1.26
N GLU A 436 21.47 -0.30 0.49
CA GLU A 436 22.91 -0.21 0.76
C GLU A 436 23.20 0.44 2.13
N LYS A 437 22.51 1.54 2.45
CA LYS A 437 22.60 2.18 3.77
C LYS A 437 22.12 1.26 4.88
N ALA A 438 20.98 0.60 4.70
CA ALA A 438 20.42 -0.31 5.69
C ALA A 438 21.30 -1.53 5.93
N PHE A 439 21.92 -2.07 4.87
CA PHE A 439 22.84 -3.18 4.99
C PHE A 439 24.09 -2.80 5.79
N ALA A 440 24.66 -1.63 5.52
CA ALA A 440 25.81 -1.12 6.28
C ALA A 440 25.48 -0.88 7.76
N ALA A 441 24.31 -0.29 8.05
CA ALA A 441 23.84 -0.07 9.43
C ALA A 441 23.61 -1.40 10.18
N ALA A 442 22.97 -2.38 9.52
CA ALA A 442 22.77 -3.71 10.09
C ALA A 442 24.09 -4.46 10.35
N ASP A 443 25.11 -4.24 9.51
CA ASP A 443 26.45 -4.82 9.72
C ASP A 443 27.15 -4.26 10.94
N MET A 444 27.08 -2.95 11.17
CA MET A 444 27.60 -2.33 12.38
C MET A 444 26.94 -2.89 13.64
N GLN A 445 25.60 -2.93 13.67
CA GLN A 445 24.85 -3.47 14.82
C GLN A 445 25.14 -4.95 15.07
N LYS A 446 25.28 -5.75 14.01
CA LYS A 446 25.65 -7.16 14.13
C LYS A 446 27.04 -7.35 14.71
N ASN A 447 28.02 -6.54 14.29
CA ASN A 447 29.38 -6.60 14.81
C ASN A 447 29.42 -6.24 16.31
N GLU A 448 28.65 -5.23 16.73
CA GLU A 448 28.49 -4.89 18.16
C GLU A 448 27.90 -6.04 18.98
N LEU A 449 26.90 -6.75 18.44
CA LEU A 449 26.29 -7.91 19.11
C LEU A 449 27.25 -9.11 19.20
N LEU A 450 28.16 -9.28 18.25
CA LEU A 450 29.18 -10.36 18.30
C LEU A 450 30.16 -10.20 19.46
N ASP A 451 30.36 -8.98 19.94
CA ASP A 451 31.21 -8.67 21.10
C ASP A 451 30.46 -8.84 22.44
N SER A 452 29.16 -9.14 22.42
CA SER A 452 28.40 -9.43 23.64
C SER A 452 28.93 -10.67 24.34
N LYS A 453 29.10 -10.57 25.67
CA LYS A 453 29.49 -11.69 26.53
C LYS A 453 28.57 -12.89 26.38
N VAL A 454 27.26 -12.66 26.24
CA VAL A 454 26.25 -13.72 26.08
C VAL A 454 26.52 -14.50 24.79
N VAL A 455 26.81 -13.78 23.70
CA VAL A 455 27.11 -14.37 22.38
C VAL A 455 28.45 -15.09 22.41
N LEU A 456 29.50 -14.48 22.96
CA LEU A 456 30.83 -15.09 23.06
C LEU A 456 30.83 -16.37 23.90
N HIS A 457 30.09 -16.39 25.00
CA HIS A 457 29.88 -17.59 25.82
C HIS A 457 29.12 -18.67 25.04
N TYR A 458 28.02 -18.31 24.36
CA TYR A 458 27.23 -19.25 23.57
C TYR A 458 28.04 -19.88 22.41
N LEU A 459 28.92 -19.12 21.77
CA LEU A 459 29.78 -19.60 20.67
C LEU A 459 31.03 -20.38 21.15
N GLY A 460 31.21 -20.58 22.46
CA GLY A 460 32.38 -21.26 23.02
C GLY A 460 33.70 -20.52 22.80
N ARG A 461 33.64 -19.19 22.63
CA ARG A 461 34.82 -18.33 22.38
C ARG A 461 35.43 -17.71 23.63
N THR A 462 34.81 -17.90 24.78
CA THR A 462 35.44 -17.70 26.09
C THR A 462 35.98 -19.06 26.53
N GLY A 463 37.16 -19.41 26.02
CA GLY A 463 37.87 -20.60 26.47
C GLY A 463 38.26 -20.45 27.94
N ASP A 464 38.04 -21.53 28.67
CA ASP A 464 38.73 -21.97 29.88
C ASP A 464 40.08 -21.27 30.13
N GLU A 465 40.06 -20.26 30.99
CA GLU A 465 41.19 -19.90 31.85
C GLU A 465 40.64 -19.75 33.28
N GLU A 466 40.33 -20.87 33.91
CA GLU A 466 40.40 -20.95 35.37
C GLU A 466 41.88 -21.20 35.74
N PRO A 467 42.55 -20.28 36.46
CA PRO A 467 43.87 -20.57 37.00
C PRO A 467 43.74 -21.62 38.11
N GLU A 468 44.54 -22.68 38.01
CA GLU A 468 44.77 -23.65 39.09
C GLU A 468 45.14 -22.92 40.38
N GLU A 469 44.29 -22.98 41.41
CA GLU A 469 44.71 -22.72 42.79
C GLU A 469 45.46 -23.96 43.30
N GLU A 470 46.79 -23.94 43.16
CA GLU A 470 47.69 -24.78 43.95
C GLU A 470 47.50 -24.45 45.44
N THR A 471 46.72 -25.27 46.13
CA THR A 471 46.70 -25.30 47.60
C THR A 471 48.05 -25.78 48.12
N THR A 472 48.94 -24.85 48.44
CA THR A 472 50.15 -25.09 49.23
C THR A 472 49.74 -25.22 50.70
N ASN A 473 49.52 -26.46 51.15
CA ASN A 473 49.42 -26.79 52.56
C ASN A 473 50.78 -26.64 53.24
N HIS A 474 51.00 -25.50 53.90
CA HIS A 474 51.96 -25.38 54.99
C HIS A 474 51.24 -25.64 56.31
N GLU A 475 51.26 -26.88 56.78
CA GLU A 475 51.08 -27.20 58.20
C GLU A 475 52.34 -27.93 58.66
N GLU A 476 53.14 -27.22 59.45
CA GLU A 476 54.27 -27.80 60.17
C GLU A 476 54.00 -27.66 61.67
N VAL A 477 54.15 -28.79 62.35
CA VAL A 477 54.45 -29.02 63.77
C VAL A 477 53.26 -29.06 64.74
N GLU A 478 52.93 -30.27 65.21
CA GLU A 478 53.34 -30.69 66.56
C GLU A 478 53.39 -32.23 66.71
N GLU A 479 54.48 -32.66 67.36
CA GLU A 479 54.86 -34.01 67.76
C GLU A 479 53.93 -34.55 68.86
N ASP A 480 53.58 -35.85 68.83
CA ASP A 480 53.76 -36.70 70.02
C ASP A 480 53.82 -38.19 69.66
N PHE A 481 54.69 -38.89 70.37
CA PHE A 481 55.12 -40.27 70.21
C PHE A 481 54.12 -41.30 70.75
N SER A 482 53.99 -42.44 70.05
CA SER A 482 54.04 -43.82 70.62
C SER A 482 54.10 -44.87 69.52
#